data_AF-A0A803TJT8-F1
#
_entry.id   AF-A0A803TJT8-F1
#
_cell.length_a   1.000
_cell.length_b   1.000
_cell.length_c   1.000
_cell.angle_alpha   90.00
_cell.angle_beta   90.00
_cell.angle_gamma   90.00
#
_symmetry.space_group_name_H-M   'P 1'
#
loop_
_entity.id
_entity.type
_entity.pdbx_description
1 polymer ?
#
loop_
_entity_poly.entity_id
_entity_poly.type
_entity_poly.pdbx_seq_one_letter_code
_entity_poly.pdbx_strand_id
1 'polypeptide(L)' 'EAGMLTPTYMNWHGSSNGQAHRTSRFSASEPVFRRGQAFHITVYMSQATQGGEAFSFVAETGEARQAPSGI' A
#
# COMPACT_ATOMS: atom_id res chain seq x y z
N GLU A 1 23.26 16.84 -3.42
CA GLU A 1 22.89 15.51 -2.90
C GLU A 1 21.64 15.03 -3.61
N ALA A 2 21.56 13.74 -3.96
CA ALA A 2 20.28 13.15 -4.31
C ALA A 2 19.48 13.01 -3.01
N GLY A 3 18.23 13.50 -3.00
CA GLY A 3 17.37 13.41 -1.82
C GLY A 3 17.05 11.96 -1.47
N MET A 4 16.60 11.71 -0.24
CA MET A 4 16.08 10.40 0.14
C MET A 4 14.90 10.02 -0.77
N LEU A 5 14.91 8.80 -1.33
CA LEU A 5 13.77 8.27 -2.07
C LEU A 5 12.61 8.05 -1.10
N THR A 6 11.52 8.77 -1.30
CA THR A 6 10.34 8.69 -0.44
C THR A 6 9.07 8.55 -1.26
N PRO A 7 8.08 7.75 -0.81
CA PRO A 7 6.75 7.77 -1.37
C PRO A 7 6.11 9.15 -1.18
N THR A 8 5.56 9.73 -2.25
CA THR A 8 4.89 11.04 -2.23
C THR A 8 3.38 10.91 -2.36
N TYR A 9 2.92 9.93 -3.15
CA TYR A 9 1.50 9.67 -3.34
C TYR A 9 1.28 8.18 -3.65
N MET A 10 0.12 7.68 -3.26
CA MET A 10 -0.30 6.31 -3.54
C MET A 10 -1.68 6.31 -4.16
N ASN A 11 -1.76 5.76 -5.37
CA ASN A 11 -3.04 5.49 -6.03
C ASN A 11 -3.39 4.01 -5.84
N TRP A 12 -4.46 3.78 -5.08
CA TRP A 12 -5.02 2.47 -4.82
C TRP A 12 -5.86 1.90 -5.96
N HIS A 13 -6.11 2.68 -7.03
CA HIS A 13 -6.94 2.28 -8.15
C HIS A 13 -8.31 1.72 -7.71
N GLY A 14 -8.93 2.39 -6.72
CA GLY A 14 -10.07 1.84 -5.96
C GLY A 14 -11.26 1.40 -6.81
N SER A 15 -11.57 2.13 -7.89
CA SER A 15 -12.66 1.75 -8.80
C SER A 15 -12.35 0.48 -9.61
N SER A 16 -11.19 0.42 -10.28
CA SER A 16 -10.83 -0.74 -11.11
C SER A 16 -10.54 -1.98 -10.27
N ASN A 17 -9.83 -1.83 -9.16
CA ASN A 17 -9.67 -2.92 -8.19
C ASN A 17 -11.02 -3.33 -7.59
N GLY A 18 -11.89 -2.37 -7.25
CA GLY A 18 -13.22 -2.67 -6.74
C GLY A 18 -14.07 -3.50 -7.70
N GLN A 19 -14.00 -3.22 -9.00
CA GLN A 19 -14.66 -4.02 -10.03
C GLN A 19 -14.05 -5.43 -10.13
N ALA A 20 -12.72 -5.53 -10.25
CA ALA A 20 -12.02 -6.81 -10.36
C ALA A 20 -12.28 -7.71 -9.14
N HIS A 21 -12.29 -7.14 -7.94
CA HIS A 21 -12.54 -7.85 -6.69
C HIS A 21 -14.03 -8.04 -6.38
N ARG A 22 -14.95 -7.58 -7.22
CA ARG A 22 -16.42 -7.65 -6.95
C ARG A 22 -16.78 -7.05 -5.59
N THR A 23 -16.23 -5.87 -5.33
CA THR A 23 -16.41 -5.07 -4.10
C THR A 23 -16.88 -3.64 -4.40
N SER A 24 -17.03 -3.25 -5.67
CA SER A 24 -17.55 -1.94 -6.11
C SER A 24 -18.95 -1.58 -5.59
N ARG A 25 -19.72 -2.57 -5.11
CA ARG A 25 -21.03 -2.38 -4.48
C ARG A 25 -20.97 -1.73 -3.09
N PHE A 26 -19.81 -1.73 -2.44
CA PHE A 26 -19.66 -1.10 -1.13
C PHE A 26 -19.54 0.40 -1.32
N SER A 27 -20.32 1.17 -0.55
CA SER A 27 -20.25 2.64 -0.52
C SER A 27 -19.05 3.17 0.29
N ALA A 28 -18.03 2.34 0.51
CA ALA A 28 -16.85 2.71 1.27
C ALA A 28 -16.00 3.69 0.45
N SER A 29 -15.47 4.72 1.11
CA SER A 29 -14.47 5.62 0.52
C SER A 29 -13.11 4.96 0.36
N GLU A 30 -12.87 3.86 1.08
CA GLU A 30 -11.63 3.11 1.09
C GLU A 30 -11.70 1.89 0.15
N PRO A 31 -10.57 1.47 -0.44
CA PRO A 31 -10.54 0.30 -1.31
C PRO A 31 -10.79 -0.98 -0.50
N VAL A 32 -11.70 -1.82 -1.00
CA VAL A 32 -12.03 -3.12 -0.40
C VAL A 32 -11.52 -4.23 -1.29
N PHE A 33 -10.63 -5.07 -0.77
CA PHE A 33 -10.01 -6.18 -1.49
C PHE A 33 -10.49 -7.56 -1.00
N ARG A 34 -10.29 -8.58 -1.84
CA ARG A 34 -10.50 -9.99 -1.48
C ARG A 34 -9.16 -10.70 -1.39
N ARG A 35 -8.95 -11.47 -0.32
CA ARG A 35 -7.74 -12.31 -0.14
C ARG A 35 -7.57 -13.30 -1.30
N GLY A 36 -6.32 -13.63 -1.62
CA GLY A 36 -5.99 -14.58 -2.69
C GLY A 36 -6.21 -14.05 -4.11
N GLN A 37 -6.56 -12.77 -4.26
CA GLN A 37 -6.69 -12.10 -5.55
C GLN A 37 -5.70 -10.94 -5.62
N ALA A 38 -4.95 -10.85 -6.71
CA ALA A 38 -4.01 -9.76 -6.94
C ALA A 38 -4.75 -8.43 -7.13
N PHE A 39 -4.14 -7.34 -6.64
CA PHE A 39 -4.60 -5.97 -6.82
C PHE A 39 -3.44 -5.10 -7.34
N HIS A 40 -3.78 -3.98 -7.97
CA HIS A 40 -2.81 -3.07 -8.57
C HIS A 40 -2.74 -1.76 -7.80
N ILE A 41 -1.53 -1.32 -7.46
CA ILE A 41 -1.28 0.01 -6.89
C ILE A 41 -0.22 0.74 -7.71
N THR A 42 -0.27 2.07 -7.64
CA THR A 42 0.82 2.92 -8.13
C THR A 42 1.35 3.75 -6.97
N VAL A 43 2.64 3.58 -6.67
CA VAL A 43 3.35 4.41 -5.69
C VAL A 43 4.21 5.40 -6.46
N TYR A 44 3.94 6.68 -6.25
CA TYR A 44 4.72 7.77 -6.81
C TYR A 44 5.86 8.08 -5.84
N MET A 45 7.08 8.14 -6.35
CA MET A 45 8.28 8.44 -5.56
C MET A 45 8.72 9.88 -5.77
N SER A 46 9.47 10.43 -4.82
CA SER A 46 10.05 11.79 -4.88
C SER A 46 10.97 12.00 -6.08
N GLN A 47 11.55 10.92 -6.60
CA GLN A 47 12.44 10.90 -7.75
C GLN A 47 12.36 9.52 -8.42
N ALA A 48 12.95 9.40 -9.62
CA ALA A 48 13.05 8.12 -10.31
C ALA A 48 13.89 7.13 -9.48
N THR A 49 13.43 5.89 -9.41
CA THR A 49 14.18 4.82 -8.76
C THR A 49 15.48 4.55 -9.50
N GLN A 50 16.59 4.45 -8.79
CA GLN A 50 17.89 4.09 -9.33
C GLN A 50 18.17 2.60 -9.11
N GLY A 51 19.04 2.02 -9.95
CA GLY A 51 19.46 0.63 -9.79
C GLY A 51 20.13 0.41 -8.44
N GLY A 52 19.68 -0.60 -7.69
CA GLY A 52 20.20 -0.93 -6.36
C GLY A 52 19.35 -0.44 -5.19
N GLU A 53 18.34 0.41 -5.44
CA GLU A 53 17.35 0.76 -4.42
C GLU A 53 16.38 -0.40 -4.17
N ALA A 54 16.04 -0.61 -2.90
CA ALA A 54 15.10 -1.63 -2.47
C ALA A 54 13.93 -0.99 -1.70
N PHE A 55 12.73 -1.47 -1.93
CA PHE A 55 11.54 -1.12 -1.16
C PHE A 55 10.84 -2.39 -0.69
N SER A 56 10.15 -2.30 0.44
CA SER A 56 9.38 -3.40 1.01
C SER A 56 7.97 -2.93 1.29
N PHE A 57 6.99 -3.80 1.00
CA PHE A 57 5.62 -3.60 1.44
C PHE A 57 5.41 -4.37 2.74
N VAL A 58 4.92 -3.67 3.76
CA VAL A 58 4.54 -4.26 5.05
C VAL A 58 3.04 -4.05 5.22
N ALA A 59 2.32 -5.12 5.54
CA ALA A 59 0.89 -5.07 5.81
C ALA A 59 0.62 -5.70 7.18
N GLU A 60 -0.11 -4.98 8.02
CA GLU A 60 -0.43 -5.37 9.40
C GLU A 60 -1.95 -5.26 9.62
N THR A 61 -2.50 -6.07 10.52
CA THR A 61 -3.93 -6.04 10.86
C THR A 61 -4.13 -6.40 12.33
N GLY A 62 -5.11 -5.76 12.98
CA GLY A 62 -5.35 -5.89 14.42
C GLY A 62 -4.62 -4.83 15.26
N GLU A 63 -4.88 -4.79 16.56
CA GLU A 63 -4.19 -3.88 17.48
C GLU A 63 -2.75 -4.35 17.64
N ALA A 64 -1.79 -3.47 17.31
CA ALA A 64 -0.39 -3.69 17.61
C ALA A 64 -0.26 -3.85 19.13
N ARG A 65 -0.09 -5.08 19.62
CA ARG A 65 0.36 -5.27 21.00
C ARG A 65 1.76 -4.66 21.05
N GLN A 66 1.85 -3.49 21.69
CA GLN A 66 3.11 -2.84 22.02
C GLN A 66 4.05 -3.88 22.62
N ALA A 67 5.29 -3.96 22.13
CA ALA A 67 6.33 -4.68 22.86
C ALA A 67 6.48 -4.02 24.24
N PRO A 68 6.37 -4.75 25.37
CA PRO A 68 6.83 -4.21 26.64
C PRO A 68 8.36 -4.13 26.58
N SER A 69 8.85 -2.91 26.78
CA SER A 69 10.22 -2.57 27.14
C SER A 69 10.69 -3.35 28.38
N GLY A 70 11.79 -4.10 28.24
CA GLY A 70 12.62 -4.61 29.32
C GLY A 70 12.14 -5.86 30.06
N ILE A 71 12.82 -6.98 29.82
CA ILE A 71 13.49 -7.82 30.84
C ILE A 71 14.80 -8.29 30.22
#